data_AF-A0A5R8L5M7-F1
#
_entry.id   AF-A0A5R8L5M7-F1
#
_cell.length_a   1.000
_cell.length_b   1.000
_cell.length_c   1.000
_cell.angle_alpha   90.00
_cell.angle_beta   90.00
_cell.angle_gamma   90.00
#
_symmetry.space_group_name_H-M   'P 1'
#
loop_
_entity.id
_entity.type
_entity.pdbx_description
1 polymer ?
#
loop_
_entity_poly.entity_id
_entity_poly.type
_entity_poly.pdbx_seq_one_letter_code
_entity_poly.pdbx_strand_id
1 'polypeptide(L)'
;MSDIGWTLPASLALLAALVVVAVVALIVRARRRSPRAAAAAAAERTAAESALLRLDDAATDLDIAFEAADVLGDDDAPTDLRRARAAALRGRDRGFAEVAALASSTRLPSDRRTDAVRLRDDLERRIAAVDVSHARLTAWAGTHGSTTSRIVAARARREEIARTSGDPARLVADVRERFDDVEWADADRADSEARAALERADAALNAADDAVDDPAVAEPRVLEATAALRRAGRMLRAIEDAHRITLQAADNAAVEIAAAQAEIAAAREIVQARPAACAPDAAERLAVVAAEIDAAAGALPRRPRAAIETVARAREVRDDALGAAPSARHRLEAARAALPGTLACARAAVAAAEAFADAPTIEVRLRLDAARRDLAAARAATDAGQALSAARAAWRAAEHG
;
A
#
# COMPACT_ATOMS: atom_id res chain seq x y z
N MET A 1 -74.34 11.69 -27.36
CA MET A 1 -73.34 12.36 -28.22
C MET A 1 -72.71 13.45 -27.36
N SER A 2 -71.43 13.49 -27.00
CA SER A 2 -70.24 12.79 -27.47
C SER A 2 -69.09 13.09 -26.50
N ASP A 3 -68.71 12.16 -25.60
CA ASP A 3 -67.46 12.27 -24.81
C ASP A 3 -66.46 11.14 -25.11
N ILE A 4 -66.77 10.32 -26.11
CA ILE A 4 -65.91 9.21 -26.57
C ILE A 4 -64.84 9.72 -27.57
N GLY A 5 -64.97 10.96 -28.07
CA GLY A 5 -64.05 11.51 -29.08
C GLY A 5 -62.65 11.86 -28.57
N TRP A 6 -62.48 12.07 -27.26
CA TRP A 6 -61.21 12.54 -26.67
C TRP A 6 -60.44 11.46 -25.88
N THR A 7 -61.11 10.40 -25.44
CA THR A 7 -60.50 9.31 -24.67
C THR A 7 -59.60 8.41 -25.53
N LEU A 8 -59.95 8.23 -26.80
CA LEU A 8 -59.17 7.46 -27.78
C LEU A 8 -57.84 8.11 -28.17
N PRO A 9 -57.77 9.42 -28.53
CA PRO A 9 -56.49 10.07 -28.80
C PRO A 9 -55.62 10.23 -27.54
N ALA A 10 -56.22 10.48 -26.37
CA ALA A 10 -55.46 10.60 -25.11
C ALA A 10 -54.81 9.27 -24.69
N SER A 11 -55.52 8.16 -24.83
CA SER A 11 -54.97 6.82 -24.52
C SER A 11 -53.86 6.40 -25.49
N LEU A 12 -53.99 6.71 -26.78
CA LEU A 12 -52.93 6.52 -27.77
C LEU A 12 -51.67 7.36 -27.47
N ALA A 13 -51.86 8.63 -27.08
CA ALA A 13 -50.73 9.50 -26.71
C ALA A 13 -50.02 8.98 -25.45
N LEU A 14 -50.76 8.49 -24.47
CA LEU A 14 -50.20 7.96 -23.23
C LEU A 14 -49.47 6.63 -23.45
N LEU A 15 -50.00 5.75 -24.31
CA LEU A 15 -49.33 4.52 -24.74
C LEU A 15 -48.03 4.82 -25.50
N ALA A 16 -48.06 5.80 -26.42
CA ALA A 16 -46.88 6.23 -27.16
C ALA A 16 -45.80 6.81 -26.22
N ALA A 17 -46.19 7.63 -25.24
CA ALA A 17 -45.28 8.14 -24.23
C ALA A 17 -44.66 7.01 -23.39
N LEU A 18 -45.46 6.02 -22.99
CA LEU A 18 -44.99 4.84 -22.24
C LEU A 18 -44.00 3.99 -23.05
N VAL A 19 -44.25 3.82 -24.36
CA VAL A 19 -43.33 3.13 -25.27
C VAL A 19 -42.03 3.91 -25.43
N VAL A 20 -42.08 5.23 -25.60
CA VAL A 20 -40.88 6.07 -25.67
C VAL A 20 -40.07 5.97 -24.38
N VAL A 21 -40.72 6.05 -23.21
CA VAL A 21 -40.06 5.90 -21.91
C VAL A 21 -39.44 4.51 -21.76
N ALA A 22 -40.14 3.44 -22.16
CA ALA A 22 -39.64 2.07 -22.10
C ALA A 22 -38.44 1.86 -23.05
N VAL A 23 -38.48 2.41 -24.26
CA VAL A 23 -37.37 2.37 -25.23
C VAL A 23 -36.16 3.14 -24.70
N VAL A 24 -36.37 4.34 -24.16
CA VAL A 24 -35.31 5.14 -23.54
C VAL A 24 -34.70 4.39 -22.35
N ALA A 25 -35.52 3.78 -21.49
CA ALA A 25 -35.05 2.98 -20.37
C ALA A 25 -34.24 1.74 -20.81
N LEU A 26 -34.68 1.06 -21.87
CA LEU A 26 -33.97 -0.07 -22.47
C LEU A 26 -32.63 0.36 -23.08
N ILE A 27 -32.59 1.48 -23.81
CA ILE A 27 -31.36 2.03 -24.40
C ILE A 27 -30.40 2.46 -23.29
N VAL A 28 -30.88 3.15 -22.25
CA VAL A 28 -30.07 3.55 -21.09
C VAL A 28 -29.54 2.31 -20.37
N ARG A 29 -30.35 1.27 -20.17
CA ARG A 29 -29.95 0.02 -19.52
C ARG A 29 -28.95 -0.76 -20.38
N ALA A 30 -29.16 -0.86 -21.69
CA ALA A 30 -28.26 -1.52 -22.62
C ALA A 30 -26.92 -0.79 -22.74
N ARG A 31 -26.93 0.55 -22.74
CA ARG A 31 -25.70 1.36 -22.70
C ARG A 31 -24.98 1.29 -21.35
N ARG A 32 -25.72 1.28 -20.24
CA ARG A 32 -25.18 1.05 -18.88
C ARG A 32 -24.59 -0.35 -18.70
N ARG A 33 -25.06 -1.35 -19.45
CA ARG A 33 -24.67 -2.76 -19.30
C ARG A 33 -23.94 -3.36 -20.49
N SER A 34 -23.48 -2.56 -21.46
CA SER A 34 -22.76 -3.11 -22.61
C SER A 34 -21.43 -3.71 -22.13
N PRO A 35 -21.23 -5.04 -22.19
CA PRO A 35 -20.01 -5.67 -21.70
C PRO A 35 -18.80 -5.22 -22.51
N ARG A 36 -18.99 -4.90 -23.79
CA ARG A 36 -17.94 -4.32 -24.64
C ARG A 36 -17.53 -2.93 -24.18
N ALA A 37 -18.48 -2.07 -23.78
CA ALA A 37 -18.15 -0.74 -23.28
C ALA A 37 -17.45 -0.81 -21.92
N ALA A 38 -17.87 -1.73 -21.05
CA ALA A 38 -17.18 -2.00 -19.79
C ALA A 38 -15.75 -2.54 -20.02
N ALA A 39 -15.57 -3.48 -20.94
CA ALA A 39 -14.26 -4.01 -21.31
C ALA A 39 -13.35 -2.92 -21.91
N ALA A 40 -13.88 -2.06 -22.78
CA ALA A 40 -13.12 -0.94 -23.33
C ALA A 40 -12.70 0.07 -22.23
N ALA A 41 -13.59 0.39 -21.29
CA ALA A 41 -13.24 1.24 -20.16
C ALA A 41 -12.18 0.61 -19.25
N ALA A 42 -12.26 -0.71 -19.03
CA ALA A 42 -11.26 -1.45 -18.27
C ALA A 42 -9.89 -1.45 -18.97
N ALA A 43 -9.85 -1.64 -20.29
CA ALA A 43 -8.63 -1.60 -21.07
C ALA A 43 -7.93 -0.22 -21.01
N GLU A 44 -8.69 0.87 -21.14
CA GLU A 44 -8.10 2.22 -21.01
C GLU A 44 -7.63 2.51 -19.58
N ARG A 45 -8.32 1.97 -18.55
CA ARG A 45 -7.84 2.05 -17.16
C ARG A 45 -6.50 1.33 -17.01
N THR A 46 -6.36 0.13 -17.55
CA THR A 46 -5.08 -0.61 -17.54
C THR A 46 -3.98 0.14 -18.28
N ALA A 47 -4.29 0.85 -19.37
CA ALA A 47 -3.34 1.72 -20.05
C ALA A 47 -2.91 2.91 -19.16
N ALA A 48 -3.85 3.54 -18.43
CA ALA A 48 -3.53 4.59 -17.47
C ALA A 48 -2.69 4.07 -16.29
N GLU A 49 -2.97 2.86 -15.79
CA GLU A 49 -2.17 2.17 -14.77
C GLU A 49 -0.74 1.92 -15.25
N SER A 50 -0.57 1.43 -16.47
CA SER A 50 0.76 1.25 -17.07
C SER A 50 1.51 2.59 -17.24
N ALA A 51 0.82 3.67 -17.61
CA ALA A 51 1.42 5.00 -17.64
C ALA A 51 1.81 5.49 -16.24
N LEU A 52 1.00 5.22 -15.21
CA LEU A 52 1.35 5.55 -13.83
C LEU A 52 2.59 4.79 -13.35
N LEU A 53 2.73 3.51 -13.71
CA LEU A 53 3.91 2.72 -13.39
C LEU A 53 5.19 3.38 -13.95
N ARG A 54 5.15 3.74 -15.24
CA ARG A 54 6.27 4.44 -15.89
C ARG A 54 6.56 5.80 -15.26
N LEU A 55 5.54 6.56 -14.86
CA LEU A 55 5.73 7.84 -14.17
C LEU A 55 6.37 7.64 -12.79
N ASP A 56 5.96 6.62 -12.04
CA ASP A 56 6.53 6.30 -10.73
C ASP A 56 7.99 5.86 -10.84
N ASP A 57 8.31 5.01 -11.82
CA ASP A 57 9.70 4.62 -12.13
C ASP A 57 10.53 5.86 -12.52
N ALA A 58 10.06 6.66 -13.48
CA ALA A 58 10.77 7.87 -13.92
C ALA A 58 10.95 8.90 -12.78
N ALA A 59 9.96 9.07 -11.91
CA ALA A 59 10.06 9.96 -10.75
C ALA A 59 11.06 9.42 -9.71
N THR A 60 11.10 8.11 -9.50
CA THR A 60 12.07 7.45 -8.62
C THR A 60 13.48 7.59 -9.18
N ASP A 61 13.68 7.35 -10.47
CA ASP A 61 14.97 7.50 -11.14
C ASP A 61 15.47 8.94 -11.10
N LEU A 62 14.59 9.93 -11.34
CA LEU A 62 14.92 11.34 -11.18
C LEU A 62 15.37 11.63 -9.75
N ASP A 63 14.66 11.11 -8.76
CA ASP A 63 15.00 11.32 -7.35
C ASP A 63 16.35 10.71 -6.96
N ILE A 64 16.70 9.53 -7.51
CA ILE A 64 18.01 8.90 -7.36
C ILE A 64 19.08 9.75 -8.06
N ALA A 65 18.80 10.27 -9.25
CA ALA A 65 19.74 11.10 -10.00
C ALA A 65 20.08 12.42 -9.26
N PHE A 66 19.10 13.04 -8.59
CA PHE A 66 19.36 14.22 -7.74
C PHE A 66 20.29 13.90 -6.57
N GLU A 67 20.14 12.72 -5.97
CA GLU A 67 21.03 12.27 -4.89
C GLU A 67 22.41 11.88 -5.40
N ALA A 68 22.50 11.21 -6.56
CA ALA A 68 23.77 10.84 -7.18
C ALA A 68 24.57 12.07 -7.63
N ALA A 69 23.88 13.13 -8.05
CA ALA A 69 24.48 14.43 -8.36
C ALA A 69 24.90 15.22 -7.10
N ASP A 70 24.61 14.72 -5.90
CA ASP A 70 24.90 15.34 -4.59
C ASP A 70 24.26 16.73 -4.41
N VAL A 71 23.02 16.90 -4.89
CA VAL A 71 22.35 18.20 -4.94
C VAL A 71 21.10 18.25 -4.06
N LEU A 72 21.14 17.56 -2.92
CA LEU A 72 20.00 17.45 -2.01
C LEU A 72 19.88 18.64 -1.03
N GLY A 73 20.92 19.47 -0.91
CA GLY A 73 20.92 20.70 -0.11
C GLY A 73 20.07 21.83 -0.74
N ASP A 74 19.54 22.72 0.10
CA ASP A 74 18.61 23.77 -0.33
C ASP A 74 19.24 24.88 -1.20
N ASP A 75 20.57 24.90 -1.34
CA ASP A 75 21.32 25.92 -2.08
C ASP A 75 22.12 25.40 -3.30
N ASP A 76 22.19 24.09 -3.53
CA ASP A 76 23.12 23.53 -4.53
C ASP A 76 22.50 23.36 -5.93
N ALA A 77 21.18 23.13 -6.02
CA ALA A 77 20.47 22.96 -7.30
C ALA A 77 19.78 24.25 -7.75
N PRO A 78 19.79 24.55 -9.07
CA PRO A 78 18.90 25.54 -9.67
C PRO A 78 17.46 25.36 -9.19
N THR A 79 16.83 26.48 -8.80
CA THR A 79 15.49 26.48 -8.18
C THR A 79 14.45 25.82 -9.07
N ASP A 80 14.59 25.95 -10.39
CA ASP A 80 13.70 25.34 -11.37
C ASP A 80 13.84 23.80 -11.43
N LEU A 81 15.06 23.26 -11.29
CA LEU A 81 15.28 21.80 -11.16
C LEU A 81 14.66 21.26 -9.87
N ARG A 82 14.82 21.96 -8.74
CA ARG A 82 14.16 21.58 -7.47
C ARG A 82 12.64 21.58 -7.60
N ARG A 83 12.08 22.61 -8.22
CA ARG A 83 10.63 22.68 -8.50
C ARG A 83 10.17 21.56 -9.42
N ALA A 84 10.96 21.20 -10.43
CA ALA A 84 10.65 20.11 -11.34
C ALA A 84 10.63 18.75 -10.62
N ARG A 85 11.62 18.46 -9.77
CA ARG A 85 11.63 17.27 -8.90
C ARG A 85 10.38 17.22 -8.02
N ALA A 86 10.07 18.32 -7.33
CA ALA A 86 8.90 18.39 -6.47
C ALA A 86 7.57 18.25 -7.25
N ALA A 87 7.51 18.74 -8.49
CA ALA A 87 6.37 18.56 -9.38
C ALA A 87 6.22 17.12 -9.85
N ALA A 88 7.33 16.42 -10.14
CA ALA A 88 7.35 15.00 -10.48
C ALA A 88 6.76 14.14 -9.35
N LEU A 89 7.27 14.31 -8.13
CA LEU A 89 6.80 13.57 -6.95
C LEU A 89 5.31 13.81 -6.66
N ARG A 90 4.87 15.08 -6.65
CA ARG A 90 3.44 15.40 -6.50
C ARG A 90 2.59 14.87 -7.64
N GLY A 91 3.12 14.87 -8.87
CA GLY A 91 2.47 14.36 -10.06
C GLY A 91 2.25 12.84 -9.98
N ARG A 92 3.25 12.10 -9.49
CA ARG A 92 3.14 10.68 -9.17
C ARG A 92 2.07 10.44 -8.10
N ASP A 93 2.19 11.09 -6.94
CA ASP A 93 1.29 10.86 -5.80
C ASP A 93 -0.18 11.17 -6.17
N ARG A 94 -0.39 12.24 -6.95
CA ARG A 94 -1.71 12.55 -7.51
C ARG A 94 -2.18 11.47 -8.49
N GLY A 95 -1.29 10.94 -9.32
CA GLY A 95 -1.61 9.86 -10.26
C GLY A 95 -2.14 8.61 -9.57
N PHE A 96 -1.56 8.20 -8.44
CA PHE A 96 -2.07 7.10 -7.61
C PHE A 96 -3.52 7.35 -7.15
N ALA A 97 -3.81 8.56 -6.66
CA ALA A 97 -5.16 8.95 -6.25
C ALA A 97 -6.15 8.99 -7.43
N GLU A 98 -5.72 9.50 -8.59
CA GLU A 98 -6.54 9.59 -9.81
C GLU A 98 -6.88 8.20 -10.37
N VAL A 99 -5.92 7.28 -10.41
CA VAL A 99 -6.14 5.89 -10.83
C VAL A 99 -7.04 5.15 -9.84
N ALA A 100 -6.85 5.33 -8.52
CA ALA A 100 -7.72 4.74 -7.51
C ALA A 100 -9.17 5.24 -7.64
N ALA A 101 -9.37 6.52 -7.98
CA ALA A 101 -10.69 7.08 -8.23
C ALA A 101 -11.34 6.49 -9.50
N LEU A 102 -10.56 6.18 -10.54
CA LEU A 102 -11.08 5.48 -11.73
C LEU A 102 -11.57 4.06 -11.40
N ALA A 103 -10.93 3.36 -10.47
CA ALA A 103 -11.30 2.01 -10.07
C ALA A 103 -12.65 1.99 -9.33
N SER A 104 -12.86 2.94 -8.42
CA SER A 104 -14.09 3.05 -7.59
C SER A 104 -15.24 3.83 -8.25
N SER A 105 -15.02 4.41 -9.43
CA SER A 105 -16.02 5.21 -10.14
C SER A 105 -17.28 4.41 -10.52
N THR A 106 -18.44 4.93 -10.12
CA THR A 106 -19.78 4.42 -10.48
C THR A 106 -20.37 5.06 -11.73
N ARG A 107 -19.58 5.88 -12.45
CA ARG A 107 -19.98 6.55 -13.71
C ARG A 107 -20.25 5.54 -14.84
N LEU A 108 -20.89 6.03 -15.90
CA LEU A 108 -21.15 5.22 -17.10
C LEU A 108 -19.82 4.73 -17.71
N PRO A 109 -19.78 3.54 -18.33
CA PRO A 109 -18.56 3.03 -18.94
C PRO A 109 -17.92 3.97 -19.98
N SER A 110 -18.73 4.71 -20.76
CA SER A 110 -18.25 5.70 -21.72
C SER A 110 -17.48 6.85 -21.05
N ASP A 111 -17.97 7.30 -19.90
CA ASP A 111 -17.39 8.43 -19.17
C ASP A 111 -16.12 7.95 -18.48
N ARG A 112 -16.13 6.76 -17.86
CA ARG A 112 -14.94 6.13 -17.29
C ARG A 112 -13.85 5.94 -18.33
N ARG A 113 -14.21 5.52 -19.55
CA ARG A 113 -13.26 5.40 -20.66
C ARG A 113 -12.65 6.76 -21.00
N THR A 114 -13.46 7.80 -21.12
CA THR A 114 -13.00 9.16 -21.44
C THR A 114 -12.08 9.70 -20.34
N ASP A 115 -12.45 9.50 -19.08
CA ASP A 115 -11.65 9.89 -17.92
C ASP A 115 -10.31 9.13 -17.89
N ALA A 116 -10.30 7.83 -18.19
CA ALA A 116 -9.10 7.00 -18.26
C ALA A 116 -8.14 7.44 -19.39
N VAL A 117 -8.66 7.72 -20.59
CA VAL A 117 -7.87 8.24 -21.71
C VAL A 117 -7.24 9.58 -21.34
N ARG A 118 -8.04 10.51 -20.78
CA ARG A 118 -7.53 11.82 -20.35
C ARG A 118 -6.43 11.68 -19.31
N LEU A 119 -6.61 10.79 -18.33
CA LEU A 119 -5.61 10.53 -17.31
C LEU A 119 -4.33 9.96 -17.91
N ARG A 120 -4.43 8.94 -18.78
CA ARG A 120 -3.27 8.38 -19.48
C ARG A 120 -2.49 9.47 -20.21
N ASP A 121 -3.16 10.28 -21.02
CA ASP A 121 -2.51 11.33 -21.80
C ASP A 121 -1.86 12.39 -20.89
N ASP A 122 -2.42 12.65 -19.70
CA ASP A 122 -1.82 13.53 -18.70
C ASP A 122 -0.58 12.92 -18.04
N LEU A 123 -0.65 11.63 -17.68
CA LEU A 123 0.49 10.89 -17.13
C LEU A 123 1.65 10.85 -18.14
N GLU A 124 1.36 10.64 -19.43
CA GLU A 124 2.37 10.66 -20.50
C GLU A 124 3.04 12.03 -20.65
N ARG A 125 2.27 13.13 -20.54
CA ARG A 125 2.86 14.48 -20.50
C ARG A 125 3.75 14.69 -19.27
N ARG A 126 3.34 14.16 -18.10
CA ARG A 126 4.15 14.23 -16.87
C ARG A 126 5.45 13.44 -17.02
N ILE A 127 5.41 12.25 -17.63
CA ILE A 127 6.61 11.43 -17.93
C ILE A 127 7.58 12.24 -18.81
N ALA A 128 7.10 12.79 -19.92
CA ALA A 128 7.95 13.59 -20.82
C ALA A 128 8.59 14.80 -20.10
N ALA A 129 7.87 15.43 -19.16
CA ALA A 129 8.42 16.52 -18.35
C ALA A 129 9.50 16.04 -17.35
N VAL A 130 9.34 14.83 -16.80
CA VAL A 130 10.36 14.19 -15.94
C VAL A 130 11.61 13.87 -16.75
N ASP A 131 11.48 13.30 -17.95
CA ASP A 131 12.60 12.98 -18.83
C ASP A 131 13.39 14.25 -19.22
N VAL A 132 12.69 15.33 -19.56
CA VAL A 132 13.32 16.64 -19.80
C VAL A 132 14.06 17.13 -18.57
N SER A 133 13.48 16.98 -17.38
CA SER A 133 14.11 17.40 -16.12
C SER A 133 15.36 16.56 -15.81
N HIS A 134 15.32 15.26 -16.10
CA HIS A 134 16.46 14.37 -15.96
C HIS A 134 17.61 14.79 -16.88
N ALA A 135 17.34 15.02 -18.17
CA ALA A 135 18.35 15.48 -19.12
C ALA A 135 18.99 16.82 -18.70
N ARG A 136 18.17 17.75 -18.17
CA ARG A 136 18.65 19.04 -17.66
C ARG A 136 19.52 18.88 -16.41
N LEU A 137 19.16 17.97 -15.50
CA LEU A 137 19.98 17.65 -14.33
C LEU A 137 21.32 17.05 -14.75
N THR A 138 21.34 16.09 -15.68
CA THR A 138 22.56 15.50 -16.20
C THR A 138 23.49 16.55 -16.82
N ALA A 139 22.95 17.44 -17.66
CA ALA A 139 23.72 18.53 -18.27
C ALA A 139 24.28 19.51 -17.22
N TRP A 140 23.46 19.84 -16.21
CA TRP A 140 23.88 20.70 -15.11
C TRP A 140 25.01 20.05 -14.29
N ALA A 141 24.86 18.78 -13.91
CA ALA A 141 25.83 18.03 -13.11
C ALA A 141 27.18 17.90 -13.83
N GLY A 142 27.15 17.66 -15.15
CA GLY A 142 28.37 17.64 -15.97
C GLY A 142 29.07 19.00 -16.07
N THR A 143 28.39 20.10 -15.77
CA THR A 143 28.97 21.46 -15.81
C THR A 143 29.46 21.93 -14.44
N HIS A 144 28.83 21.49 -13.34
CA HIS A 144 29.02 22.07 -11.99
C HIS A 144 29.71 21.14 -10.99
N GLY A 145 30.06 19.91 -11.37
CA GLY A 145 30.74 18.95 -10.50
C GLY A 145 31.67 18.02 -11.27
N SER A 146 32.46 17.22 -10.55
CA SER A 146 33.28 16.17 -11.14
C SER A 146 32.71 14.79 -10.83
N THR A 147 33.08 13.79 -11.63
CA THR A 147 32.77 12.39 -11.33
C THR A 147 33.40 11.99 -9.99
N THR A 148 34.65 12.40 -9.75
CA THR A 148 35.38 12.14 -8.50
C THR A 148 34.65 12.67 -7.27
N SER A 149 34.13 13.90 -7.31
CA SER A 149 33.41 14.47 -6.15
C SER A 149 32.15 13.67 -5.83
N ARG A 150 31.45 13.17 -6.84
CA ARG A 150 30.25 12.35 -6.68
C ARG A 150 30.56 10.94 -6.15
N ILE A 151 31.67 10.33 -6.56
CA ILE A 151 32.17 9.08 -5.97
C ILE A 151 32.47 9.29 -4.48
N VAL A 152 33.17 10.37 -4.13
CA VAL A 152 33.48 10.72 -2.73
C VAL A 152 32.19 10.93 -1.92
N ALA A 153 31.23 11.69 -2.44
CA ALA A 153 29.95 11.91 -1.78
C ALA A 153 29.16 10.60 -1.57
N ALA A 154 29.17 9.70 -2.56
CA ALA A 154 28.53 8.40 -2.43
C ALA A 154 29.21 7.49 -1.39
N ARG A 155 30.54 7.50 -1.31
CA ARG A 155 31.30 6.80 -0.25
C ARG A 155 30.99 7.37 1.14
N ALA A 156 30.92 8.69 1.27
CA ALA A 156 30.52 9.34 2.52
C ALA A 156 29.11 8.92 2.95
N ARG A 157 28.14 8.84 2.01
CA ARG A 157 26.80 8.31 2.29
C ARG A 157 26.81 6.85 2.74
N ARG A 158 27.67 6.02 2.15
CA ARG A 158 27.86 4.62 2.55
C ARG A 158 28.39 4.52 3.99
N GLU A 159 29.37 5.35 4.35
CA GLU A 159 29.88 5.44 5.72
C GLU A 159 28.82 5.95 6.70
N GLU A 160 28.01 6.93 6.28
CA GLU A 160 26.89 7.44 7.06
C GLU A 160 25.87 6.35 7.39
N ILE A 161 25.50 5.54 6.40
CA ILE A 161 24.62 4.37 6.59
C ILE A 161 25.23 3.42 7.62
N ALA A 162 26.50 3.04 7.45
CA ALA A 162 27.18 2.15 8.39
C ALA A 162 27.22 2.72 9.82
N ARG A 163 27.42 4.04 9.97
CA ARG A 163 27.47 4.71 11.27
C ARG A 163 26.09 4.83 11.94
N THR A 164 25.04 5.05 11.17
CA THR A 164 23.68 5.29 11.71
C THR A 164 22.87 4.03 11.95
N SER A 165 23.16 2.93 11.24
CA SER A 165 22.39 1.68 11.36
C SER A 165 22.73 0.80 12.56
N GLY A 166 23.69 1.20 13.41
CA GLY A 166 24.04 0.46 14.62
C GLY A 166 24.60 -0.94 14.32
N ASP A 167 24.10 -1.96 15.03
CA ASP A 167 24.48 -3.37 14.85
C ASP A 167 23.25 -4.22 14.48
N PRO A 168 22.89 -4.29 13.19
CA PRO A 168 21.72 -5.04 12.73
C PRO A 168 21.81 -6.54 13.01
N ALA A 169 23.02 -7.11 12.93
CA ALA A 169 23.25 -8.53 13.19
C ALA A 169 22.92 -8.88 14.65
N ARG A 170 23.25 -7.98 15.59
CA ARG A 170 22.84 -8.14 17.00
C ARG A 170 21.33 -8.09 17.18
N LEU A 171 20.61 -7.22 16.47
CA LEU A 171 19.14 -7.15 16.57
C LEU A 171 18.47 -8.44 16.09
N VAL A 172 18.98 -9.03 14.99
CA VAL A 172 18.52 -10.33 14.47
C VAL A 172 18.88 -11.46 15.42
N ALA A 173 20.09 -11.45 15.99
CA ALA A 173 20.52 -12.46 16.96
C ALA A 173 19.65 -12.47 18.23
N ASP A 174 19.30 -11.30 18.76
CA ASP A 174 18.44 -11.17 19.95
C ASP A 174 17.06 -11.80 19.73
N VAL A 175 16.40 -11.51 18.60
CA VAL A 175 15.09 -12.11 18.31
C VAL A 175 15.19 -13.60 18.00
N ARG A 176 16.28 -14.05 17.37
CA ARG A 176 16.52 -15.46 17.05
C ARG A 176 16.76 -16.32 18.28
N GLU A 177 17.42 -15.80 19.30
CA GLU A 177 17.63 -16.51 20.57
C GLU A 177 16.29 -16.78 21.28
N ARG A 178 15.36 -15.82 21.19
CA ARG A 178 14.14 -15.77 22.01
C ARG A 178 12.92 -16.38 21.33
N PHE A 179 12.81 -16.29 20.01
CA PHE A 179 11.59 -16.60 19.26
C PHE A 179 11.84 -17.62 18.14
N ASP A 180 10.75 -18.23 17.65
CA ASP A 180 10.82 -19.19 16.55
C ASP A 180 11.09 -18.51 15.19
N ASP A 181 11.58 -19.28 14.22
CA ASP A 181 12.02 -18.81 12.89
C ASP A 181 11.04 -17.88 12.17
N VAL A 182 9.74 -18.17 12.27
CA VAL A 182 8.69 -17.37 11.62
C VAL A 182 8.64 -15.93 12.14
N GLU A 183 9.04 -15.69 13.39
CA GLU A 183 8.95 -14.38 14.04
C GLU A 183 10.06 -13.41 13.60
N TRP A 184 11.19 -13.97 13.15
CA TRP A 184 12.37 -13.20 12.74
C TRP A 184 12.74 -13.35 11.26
N ALA A 185 12.01 -14.17 10.49
CA ALA A 185 12.26 -14.38 9.06
C ALA A 185 12.35 -13.06 8.25
N ASP A 186 11.48 -12.09 8.51
CA ASP A 186 11.54 -10.77 7.86
C ASP A 186 12.85 -10.03 8.19
N ALA A 187 13.29 -10.07 9.46
CA ALA A 187 14.50 -9.39 9.89
C ALA A 187 15.75 -10.04 9.27
N ASP A 188 15.81 -11.37 9.22
CA ASP A 188 16.92 -12.10 8.59
C ASP A 188 16.97 -11.92 7.07
N ARG A 189 15.80 -11.89 6.41
CA ARG A 189 15.69 -11.53 5.00
C ARG A 189 16.20 -10.10 4.75
N ALA A 190 15.75 -9.14 5.55
CA ALA A 190 16.18 -7.75 5.43
C ALA A 190 17.69 -7.59 5.65
N ASP A 191 18.28 -8.28 6.62
CA ASP A 191 19.73 -8.29 6.85
C ASP A 191 20.51 -8.85 5.65
N SER A 192 20.05 -9.98 5.11
CA SER A 192 20.64 -10.58 3.91
C SER A 192 20.54 -9.66 2.69
N GLU A 193 19.39 -9.01 2.48
CA GLU A 193 19.19 -8.05 1.39
C GLU A 193 19.97 -6.73 1.60
N ALA A 194 20.14 -6.27 2.84
CA ALA A 194 20.96 -5.11 3.18
C ALA A 194 22.43 -5.35 2.84
N ARG A 195 22.98 -6.51 3.25
CA ARG A 195 24.36 -6.92 2.94
C ARG A 195 24.59 -6.98 1.43
N ALA A 196 23.71 -7.67 0.70
CA ALA A 196 23.78 -7.74 -0.77
C ALA A 196 23.64 -6.37 -1.46
N ALA A 197 22.90 -5.43 -0.89
CA ALA A 197 22.79 -4.07 -1.41
C ALA A 197 24.06 -3.23 -1.14
N LEU A 198 24.66 -3.35 0.04
CA LEU A 198 25.93 -2.70 0.36
C LEU A 198 27.08 -3.24 -0.51
N GLU A 199 27.15 -4.55 -0.72
CA GLU A 199 28.15 -5.17 -1.60
C GLU A 199 28.02 -4.67 -3.05
N ARG A 200 26.79 -4.54 -3.56
CA ARG A 200 26.54 -3.96 -4.88
C ARG A 200 26.93 -2.49 -4.96
N ALA A 201 26.66 -1.72 -3.91
CA ALA A 201 27.08 -0.31 -3.85
C ALA A 201 28.61 -0.20 -3.87
N ASP A 202 29.30 -0.96 -3.04
CA ASP A 202 30.76 -0.96 -2.96
C ASP A 202 31.39 -1.40 -4.30
N ALA A 203 30.84 -2.44 -4.95
CA ALA A 203 31.28 -2.88 -6.28
C ALA A 203 31.07 -1.80 -7.37
N ALA A 204 29.91 -1.13 -7.38
CA ALA A 204 29.63 -0.07 -8.33
C ALA A 204 30.51 1.16 -8.11
N LEU A 205 30.80 1.53 -6.85
CA LEU A 205 31.71 2.62 -6.52
C LEU A 205 33.16 2.33 -6.91
N ASN A 206 33.62 1.09 -6.74
CA ASN A 206 34.95 0.68 -7.21
C ASN A 206 35.03 0.74 -8.75
N ALA A 207 34.01 0.23 -9.46
CA ALA A 207 33.95 0.31 -10.91
C ALA A 207 33.85 1.75 -11.44
N ALA A 208 33.19 2.65 -10.70
CA ALA A 208 33.15 4.08 -11.03
C ALA A 208 34.54 4.73 -10.87
N ASP A 209 35.27 4.36 -9.82
CA ASP A 209 36.62 4.88 -9.51
C ASP A 209 37.64 4.40 -10.54
N ASP A 210 37.58 3.12 -10.94
CA ASP A 210 38.43 2.53 -12.00
C ASP A 210 38.22 3.21 -13.36
N ALA A 211 37.02 3.76 -13.60
CA ALA A 211 36.64 4.43 -14.84
C ALA A 211 36.51 5.95 -14.69
N VAL A 212 37.09 6.55 -13.64
CA VAL A 212 36.85 7.97 -13.28
C VAL A 212 37.19 8.96 -14.41
N ASP A 213 38.17 8.61 -15.25
CA ASP A 213 38.60 9.39 -16.41
C ASP A 213 37.64 9.32 -17.61
N ASP A 214 36.66 8.39 -17.58
CA ASP A 214 35.58 8.27 -18.56
C ASP A 214 34.21 8.46 -17.88
N PRO A 215 33.69 9.71 -17.80
CA PRO A 215 32.39 10.00 -17.22
C PRO A 215 31.25 9.21 -17.86
N ALA A 216 31.32 8.86 -19.15
CA ALA A 216 30.25 8.10 -19.80
C ALA A 216 30.09 6.69 -19.20
N VAL A 217 31.17 6.14 -18.64
CA VAL A 217 31.19 4.83 -17.97
C VAL A 217 31.00 4.97 -16.46
N ALA A 218 31.64 5.96 -15.82
CA ALA A 218 31.61 6.10 -14.37
C ALA A 218 30.27 6.66 -13.83
N GLU A 219 29.60 7.57 -14.53
CA GLU A 219 28.36 8.19 -14.03
C GLU A 219 27.21 7.19 -13.84
N PRO A 220 26.93 6.26 -14.77
CA PRO A 220 25.95 5.20 -14.54
C PRO A 220 26.27 4.34 -13.31
N ARG A 221 27.55 4.15 -12.98
CA ARG A 221 27.98 3.37 -11.80
C ARG A 221 27.75 4.12 -10.49
N VAL A 222 27.93 5.44 -10.49
CA VAL A 222 27.56 6.27 -9.33
C VAL A 222 26.05 6.24 -9.09
N LEU A 223 25.25 6.24 -10.16
CA LEU A 223 23.79 6.11 -10.08
C LEU A 223 23.39 4.72 -9.53
N GLU A 224 23.99 3.66 -10.05
CA GLU A 224 23.81 2.28 -9.59
C GLU A 224 24.14 2.15 -8.09
N ALA A 225 25.29 2.68 -7.66
CA ALA A 225 25.70 2.72 -6.27
C ALA A 225 24.67 3.46 -5.40
N THR A 226 24.19 4.63 -5.85
CA THR A 226 23.21 5.42 -5.11
C THR A 226 21.88 4.68 -4.94
N ALA A 227 21.39 4.00 -5.99
CA ALA A 227 20.19 3.16 -5.90
C ALA A 227 20.39 2.00 -4.91
N ALA A 228 21.56 1.35 -4.93
CA ALA A 228 21.91 0.28 -4.02
C ALA A 228 22.00 0.75 -2.56
N LEU A 229 22.62 1.91 -2.30
CA LEU A 229 22.69 2.51 -0.96
C LEU A 229 21.30 2.87 -0.41
N ARG A 230 20.40 3.41 -1.24
CA ARG A 230 19.00 3.63 -0.83
C ARG A 230 18.30 2.33 -0.44
N ARG A 231 18.55 1.24 -1.18
CA ARG A 231 17.99 -0.07 -0.85
C ARG A 231 18.56 -0.58 0.47
N ALA A 232 19.87 -0.49 0.68
CA ALA A 232 20.51 -0.86 1.95
C ALA A 232 19.88 -0.08 3.12
N GLY A 233 19.75 1.24 3.01
CA GLY A 233 19.13 2.07 4.05
C GLY A 233 17.64 1.77 4.29
N ARG A 234 16.90 1.27 3.30
CA ARG A 234 15.53 0.76 3.52
C ARG A 234 15.53 -0.56 4.28
N MET A 235 16.41 -1.49 3.89
CA MET A 235 16.52 -2.82 4.52
C MET A 235 16.96 -2.72 5.97
N LEU A 236 17.93 -1.84 6.29
CA LEU A 236 18.41 -1.64 7.65
C LEU A 236 17.30 -1.11 8.57
N ARG A 237 16.48 -0.17 8.09
CA ARG A 237 15.27 0.27 8.80
C ARG A 237 14.24 -0.85 8.98
N ALA A 238 14.09 -1.73 7.99
CA ALA A 238 13.17 -2.88 8.09
C ALA A 238 13.60 -3.87 9.20
N ILE A 239 14.90 -4.05 9.43
CA ILE A 239 15.42 -4.86 10.54
C ILE A 239 15.02 -4.24 11.89
N GLU A 240 15.25 -2.93 12.06
CA GLU A 240 14.87 -2.20 13.28
C GLU A 240 13.36 -2.25 13.53
N ASP A 241 12.56 -2.06 12.47
CA ASP A 241 11.09 -2.14 12.55
C ASP A 241 10.64 -3.54 12.94
N ALA A 242 11.17 -4.59 12.29
CA ALA A 242 10.84 -5.97 12.61
C ALA A 242 11.20 -6.32 14.06
N HIS A 243 12.41 -5.96 14.52
CA HIS A 243 12.84 -6.16 15.89
C HIS A 243 11.89 -5.48 16.89
N ARG A 244 11.57 -4.20 16.68
CA ARG A 244 10.65 -3.43 17.54
C ARG A 244 9.25 -4.05 17.56
N ILE A 245 8.73 -4.46 16.41
CA ILE A 245 7.40 -5.09 16.28
C ILE A 245 7.37 -6.41 17.04
N THR A 246 8.40 -7.25 16.91
CA THR A 246 8.47 -8.54 17.62
C THR A 246 8.52 -8.35 19.13
N LEU A 247 9.34 -7.43 19.65
CA LEU A 247 9.39 -7.16 21.09
C LEU A 247 8.07 -6.58 21.62
N GLN A 248 7.47 -5.64 20.90
CA GLN A 248 6.16 -5.11 21.28
C GLN A 248 5.07 -6.19 21.26
N ALA A 249 5.11 -7.13 20.31
CA ALA A 249 4.20 -8.27 20.30
C ALA A 249 4.44 -9.18 21.51
N ALA A 250 5.71 -9.44 21.85
CA ALA A 250 6.07 -10.28 23.00
C ALA A 250 5.54 -9.73 24.32
N ASP A 251 5.59 -8.41 24.51
CA ASP A 251 5.07 -7.75 25.72
C ASP A 251 3.54 -7.83 25.85
N ASN A 252 2.81 -7.91 24.72
CA ASN A 252 1.35 -7.79 24.69
C ASN A 252 0.61 -9.11 24.43
N ALA A 253 1.25 -10.12 23.83
CA ALA A 253 0.57 -11.30 23.28
C ALA A 253 -0.24 -12.09 24.31
N ALA A 254 0.30 -12.29 25.52
CA ALA A 254 -0.41 -13.04 26.56
C ALA A 254 -1.72 -12.34 26.99
N VAL A 255 -1.70 -11.01 27.10
CA VAL A 255 -2.88 -10.21 27.48
C VAL A 255 -3.93 -10.23 26.37
N GLU A 256 -3.49 -10.07 25.12
CA GLU A 256 -4.38 -10.10 23.95
C GLU A 256 -5.03 -11.48 23.75
N ILE A 257 -4.30 -12.58 23.97
CA ILE A 257 -4.84 -13.94 23.92
C ILE A 257 -5.91 -14.14 24.99
N ALA A 258 -5.63 -13.78 26.24
CA ALA A 258 -6.58 -13.94 27.34
C ALA A 258 -7.87 -13.11 27.10
N ALA A 259 -7.72 -11.88 26.59
CA ALA A 259 -8.85 -11.05 26.21
C ALA A 259 -9.67 -11.69 25.07
N ALA A 260 -9.00 -12.20 24.03
CA ALA A 260 -9.65 -12.85 22.90
C ALA A 260 -10.42 -14.11 23.31
N GLN A 261 -9.87 -14.94 24.21
CA GLN A 261 -10.56 -16.12 24.74
C GLN A 261 -11.87 -15.73 25.44
N ALA A 262 -11.83 -14.72 26.30
CA ALA A 262 -13.04 -14.22 26.99
C ALA A 262 -14.06 -13.63 26.00
N GLU A 263 -13.60 -12.88 25.01
CA GLU A 263 -14.43 -12.30 23.95
C GLU A 263 -15.13 -13.38 23.10
N ILE A 264 -14.44 -14.46 22.73
CA ILE A 264 -15.01 -15.57 21.95
C ILE A 264 -15.98 -16.40 22.79
N ALA A 265 -15.69 -16.62 24.07
CA ALA A 265 -16.63 -17.27 24.99
C ALA A 265 -17.95 -16.49 25.08
N ALA A 266 -17.89 -15.17 25.29
CA ALA A 266 -19.05 -14.28 25.32
C ALA A 266 -19.81 -14.27 23.97
N ALA A 267 -19.08 -14.31 22.84
CA ALA A 267 -19.70 -14.39 21.52
C ALA A 267 -20.51 -15.68 21.34
N ARG A 268 -20.01 -16.83 21.84
CA ARG A 268 -20.73 -18.11 21.77
C ARG A 268 -22.01 -18.10 22.59
N GLU A 269 -22.02 -17.45 23.76
CA GLU A 269 -23.23 -17.25 24.55
C GLU A 269 -24.29 -16.44 23.79
N ILE A 270 -23.88 -15.37 23.09
CA ILE A 270 -24.79 -14.57 22.25
C ILE A 270 -25.40 -15.43 21.14
N VAL A 271 -24.59 -16.22 20.43
CA VAL A 271 -25.05 -17.10 19.34
C VAL A 271 -26.04 -18.14 19.87
N GLN A 272 -25.79 -18.73 21.04
CA GLN A 272 -26.70 -19.70 21.67
C GLN A 272 -28.03 -19.05 22.08
N ALA A 273 -27.99 -17.85 22.67
CA ALA A 273 -29.19 -17.17 23.13
C ALA A 273 -30.03 -16.59 21.97
N ARG A 274 -29.39 -16.18 20.87
CA ARG A 274 -30.01 -15.43 19.76
C ARG A 274 -29.53 -15.91 18.38
N PRO A 275 -29.72 -17.20 18.03
CA PRO A 275 -29.18 -17.77 16.80
C PRO A 275 -29.71 -17.09 15.54
N ALA A 276 -31.00 -16.72 15.52
CA ALA A 276 -31.63 -16.06 14.37
C ALA A 276 -31.11 -14.64 14.10
N ALA A 277 -30.39 -14.02 15.04
CA ALA A 277 -29.81 -12.69 14.90
C ALA A 277 -28.34 -12.72 14.42
N CYS A 278 -27.74 -13.91 14.33
CA CYS A 278 -26.35 -14.12 13.97
C CYS A 278 -26.23 -14.74 12.57
N ALA A 279 -25.00 -14.87 12.05
CA ALA A 279 -24.74 -15.64 10.83
C ALA A 279 -25.16 -17.11 11.02
N PRO A 280 -25.66 -17.79 9.97
CA PRO A 280 -26.20 -19.15 10.09
C PRO A 280 -25.17 -20.19 10.56
N ASP A 281 -23.89 -19.95 10.28
CA ASP A 281 -22.74 -20.78 10.64
C ASP A 281 -21.88 -20.18 11.78
N ALA A 282 -22.41 -19.19 12.51
CA ALA A 282 -21.68 -18.46 13.54
C ALA A 282 -21.09 -19.39 14.63
N ALA A 283 -21.84 -20.40 15.07
CA ALA A 283 -21.38 -21.32 16.11
C ALA A 283 -20.16 -22.15 15.68
N GLU A 284 -20.14 -22.61 14.43
CA GLU A 284 -19.04 -23.38 13.84
C GLU A 284 -17.80 -22.49 13.68
N ARG A 285 -17.97 -21.30 13.09
CA ARG A 285 -16.87 -20.32 12.92
C ARG A 285 -16.21 -19.96 14.25
N LEU A 286 -17.02 -19.67 15.29
CA LEU A 286 -16.49 -19.33 16.61
C LEU A 286 -15.80 -20.52 17.31
N ALA A 287 -16.21 -21.76 17.03
CA ALA A 287 -15.54 -22.94 17.56
C ALA A 287 -14.15 -23.15 16.92
N VAL A 288 -14.04 -22.94 15.60
CA VAL A 288 -12.75 -22.97 14.88
C VAL A 288 -11.81 -21.91 15.43
N VAL A 289 -12.27 -20.66 15.53
CA VAL A 289 -11.45 -19.55 16.03
C VAL A 289 -11.04 -19.74 17.50
N ALA A 290 -11.90 -20.33 18.34
CA ALA A 290 -11.50 -20.65 19.71
C ALA A 290 -10.31 -21.63 19.75
N ALA A 291 -10.34 -22.68 18.92
CA ALA A 291 -9.25 -23.64 18.82
C ALA A 291 -7.95 -22.99 18.27
N GLU A 292 -8.07 -22.06 17.32
CA GLU A 292 -6.92 -21.29 16.81
C GLU A 292 -6.29 -20.41 17.89
N ILE A 293 -7.10 -19.73 18.71
CA ILE A 293 -6.59 -18.93 19.84
C ILE A 293 -5.91 -19.83 20.87
N ASP A 294 -6.49 -20.99 21.20
CA ASP A 294 -5.88 -21.94 22.15
C ASP A 294 -4.55 -22.50 21.63
N ALA A 295 -4.46 -22.78 20.31
CA ALA A 295 -3.21 -23.17 19.67
C ALA A 295 -2.16 -22.06 19.72
N ALA A 296 -2.56 -20.80 19.47
CA ALA A 296 -1.69 -19.65 19.57
C ALA A 296 -1.21 -19.41 21.02
N ALA A 297 -2.09 -19.62 22.01
CA ALA A 297 -1.73 -19.57 23.43
C ALA A 297 -0.65 -20.59 23.79
N GLY A 298 -0.76 -21.82 23.26
CA GLY A 298 0.23 -22.88 23.46
C GLY A 298 1.59 -22.61 22.81
N ALA A 299 1.66 -21.70 21.83
CA ALA A 299 2.90 -21.30 21.17
C ALA A 299 3.62 -20.12 21.85
N LEU A 300 3.03 -19.52 22.89
CA LEU A 300 3.69 -18.49 23.68
C LEU A 300 4.72 -19.10 24.64
N PRO A 301 5.84 -18.40 24.93
CA PRO A 301 6.20 -17.05 24.48
C PRO A 301 6.94 -17.01 23.13
N ARG A 302 7.07 -18.15 22.44
CA ARG A 302 7.94 -18.30 21.27
C ARG A 302 7.41 -17.65 19.99
N ARG A 303 6.09 -17.51 19.86
CA ARG A 303 5.43 -16.98 18.64
C ARG A 303 4.51 -15.78 18.89
N PRO A 304 5.03 -14.65 19.39
CA PRO A 304 4.21 -13.53 19.81
C PRO A 304 3.53 -12.75 18.67
N ARG A 305 4.19 -12.49 17.52
CA ARG A 305 3.54 -11.81 16.40
C ARG A 305 2.44 -12.67 15.81
N ALA A 306 2.71 -13.97 15.62
CA ALA A 306 1.70 -14.90 15.12
C ALA A 306 0.47 -14.97 16.05
N ALA A 307 0.66 -14.86 17.37
CA ALA A 307 -0.44 -14.80 18.32
C ALA A 307 -1.28 -13.51 18.17
N ILE A 308 -0.64 -12.34 18.05
CA ILE A 308 -1.34 -11.05 17.83
C ILE A 308 -2.14 -11.07 16.53
N GLU A 309 -1.56 -11.59 15.46
CA GLU A 309 -2.20 -11.78 14.16
C GLU A 309 -3.40 -12.73 14.25
N THR A 310 -3.25 -13.85 14.95
CA THR A 310 -4.36 -14.80 15.21
C THR A 310 -5.51 -14.11 15.96
N VAL A 311 -5.21 -13.33 17.01
CA VAL A 311 -6.21 -12.56 17.77
C VAL A 311 -6.92 -11.53 16.88
N ALA A 312 -6.18 -10.82 16.02
CA ALA A 312 -6.78 -9.83 15.12
C ALA A 312 -7.73 -10.48 14.11
N ARG A 313 -7.36 -11.63 13.51
CA ARG A 313 -8.26 -12.41 12.64
C ARG A 313 -9.47 -12.96 13.41
N ALA A 314 -9.24 -13.50 14.60
CA ALA A 314 -10.29 -14.02 15.45
C ALA A 314 -11.39 -12.99 15.75
N ARG A 315 -10.98 -11.76 16.06
CA ARG A 315 -11.90 -10.64 16.31
C ARG A 315 -12.66 -10.22 15.06
N GLU A 316 -12.05 -10.29 13.88
CA GLU A 316 -12.74 -10.06 12.61
C GLU A 316 -13.81 -11.12 12.34
N VAL A 317 -13.47 -12.39 12.46
CA VAL A 317 -14.43 -13.50 12.30
C VAL A 317 -15.57 -13.41 13.31
N ARG A 318 -15.27 -13.06 14.56
CA ARG A 318 -16.27 -12.81 15.60
C ARG A 318 -17.25 -11.70 15.19
N ASP A 319 -16.74 -10.56 14.76
CA ASP A 319 -17.57 -9.42 14.39
C ASP A 319 -18.49 -9.77 13.22
N ASP A 320 -17.97 -10.49 12.22
CA ASP A 320 -18.75 -10.97 11.07
C ASP A 320 -19.80 -12.03 11.46
N ALA A 321 -19.44 -12.97 12.35
CA ALA A 321 -20.34 -14.01 12.83
C ALA A 321 -21.52 -13.45 13.66
N LEU A 322 -21.26 -12.43 14.49
CA LEU A 322 -22.27 -11.79 15.32
C LEU A 322 -23.10 -10.75 14.57
N GLY A 323 -22.53 -10.12 13.55
CA GLY A 323 -23.20 -9.08 12.75
C GLY A 323 -23.85 -7.99 13.61
N ALA A 324 -25.16 -7.82 13.47
CA ALA A 324 -25.92 -6.81 14.20
C ALA A 324 -26.45 -7.30 15.57
N ALA A 325 -26.21 -8.55 15.97
CA ALA A 325 -26.75 -9.10 17.22
C ALA A 325 -26.31 -8.34 18.49
N PRO A 326 -25.06 -7.88 18.63
CA PRO A 326 -24.65 -7.05 19.77
C PRO A 326 -25.24 -5.64 19.67
N SER A 327 -25.50 -5.01 20.82
CA SER A 327 -25.94 -3.61 20.82
C SER A 327 -24.86 -2.68 20.26
N ALA A 328 -25.25 -1.50 19.77
CA ALA A 328 -24.30 -0.53 19.22
C ALA A 328 -23.18 -0.16 20.20
N ARG A 329 -23.50 -0.07 21.50
CA ARG A 329 -22.52 0.17 22.56
C ARG A 329 -21.49 -0.95 22.67
N HIS A 330 -21.95 -2.21 22.72
CA HIS A 330 -21.03 -3.36 22.77
C HIS A 330 -20.14 -3.45 21.52
N ARG A 331 -20.68 -3.12 20.34
CA ARG A 331 -19.86 -3.06 19.11
C ARG A 331 -18.77 -2.00 19.19
N LEU A 332 -19.06 -0.83 19.76
CA LEU A 332 -18.07 0.22 19.95
C LEU A 332 -16.99 -0.18 20.96
N GLU A 333 -17.38 -0.81 22.07
CA GLU A 333 -16.44 -1.33 23.08
C GLU A 333 -15.55 -2.44 22.48
N ALA A 334 -16.13 -3.37 21.72
CA ALA A 334 -15.40 -4.40 20.99
C ALA A 334 -14.44 -3.81 19.95
N ALA A 335 -14.85 -2.74 19.25
CA ALA A 335 -13.98 -2.05 18.31
C ALA A 335 -12.78 -1.40 18.99
N ARG A 336 -12.98 -0.76 20.15
CA ARG A 336 -11.90 -0.17 20.95
C ARG A 336 -10.91 -1.20 21.46
N ALA A 337 -11.40 -2.38 21.87
CA ALA A 337 -10.56 -3.48 22.31
C ALA A 337 -9.74 -4.09 21.16
N ALA A 338 -10.33 -4.24 19.97
CA ALA A 338 -9.67 -4.84 18.80
C ALA A 338 -8.64 -3.93 18.10
N LEU A 339 -8.81 -2.61 18.21
CA LEU A 339 -8.07 -1.62 17.42
C LEU A 339 -6.54 -1.66 17.61
N PRO A 340 -5.98 -1.70 18.85
CA PRO A 340 -4.53 -1.66 19.03
C PRO A 340 -3.79 -2.83 18.36
N GLY A 341 -4.24 -4.06 18.56
CA GLY A 341 -3.67 -5.26 17.93
C GLY A 341 -3.81 -5.26 16.41
N THR A 342 -4.97 -4.83 15.90
CA THR A 342 -5.20 -4.73 14.44
C THR A 342 -4.32 -3.66 13.80
N LEU A 343 -4.13 -2.50 14.46
CA LEU A 343 -3.19 -1.47 14.00
C LEU A 343 -1.75 -1.96 14.02
N ALA A 344 -1.35 -2.76 15.01
CA ALA A 344 -0.02 -3.35 15.04
C ALA A 344 0.20 -4.28 13.84
N CYS A 345 -0.78 -5.15 13.53
CA CYS A 345 -0.73 -6.02 12.35
C CYS A 345 -0.66 -5.22 11.04
N ALA A 346 -1.52 -4.22 10.88
CA ALA A 346 -1.53 -3.36 9.69
C ALA A 346 -0.19 -2.64 9.49
N ARG A 347 0.41 -2.11 10.58
CA ARG A 347 1.72 -1.45 10.53
C ARG A 347 2.83 -2.41 10.12
N ALA A 348 2.84 -3.61 10.69
CA ALA A 348 3.83 -4.63 10.38
C ALA A 348 3.74 -5.07 8.91
N ALA A 349 2.53 -5.35 8.43
CA ALA A 349 2.29 -5.77 7.06
C ALA A 349 2.68 -4.65 6.05
N VAL A 350 2.30 -3.39 6.32
CA VAL A 350 2.71 -2.26 5.47
C VAL A 350 4.23 -2.10 5.47
N ALA A 351 4.88 -2.13 6.64
CA ALA A 351 6.34 -1.99 6.72
C ALA A 351 7.07 -3.11 5.94
N ALA A 352 6.61 -4.35 6.05
CA ALA A 352 7.16 -5.48 5.29
C ALA A 352 6.96 -5.29 3.76
N ALA A 353 5.76 -4.91 3.33
CA ALA A 353 5.46 -4.66 1.92
C ALA A 353 6.29 -3.49 1.35
N GLU A 354 6.51 -2.42 2.13
CA GLU A 354 7.37 -1.30 1.73
C GLU A 354 8.84 -1.67 1.61
N ALA A 355 9.31 -2.56 2.49
CA ALA A 355 10.69 -3.01 2.49
C ALA A 355 10.95 -3.88 1.25
N PHE A 356 10.17 -4.95 1.07
CA PHE A 356 10.52 -6.05 0.17
C PHE A 356 9.97 -5.94 -1.25
N ALA A 357 9.19 -4.91 -1.56
CA ALA A 357 8.70 -4.68 -2.91
C ALA A 357 9.83 -4.18 -3.84
N ASP A 358 10.53 -5.12 -4.48
CA ASP A 358 11.53 -4.84 -5.51
C ASP A 358 10.90 -4.93 -6.92
N ALA A 359 11.02 -3.86 -7.70
CA ALA A 359 10.34 -3.69 -9.00
C ALA A 359 8.87 -4.19 -9.04
N PRO A 360 8.00 -3.77 -8.09
CA PRO A 360 6.65 -4.30 -7.98
C PRO A 360 5.79 -3.92 -9.19
N THR A 361 4.87 -4.81 -9.56
CA THR A 361 3.84 -4.53 -10.57
C THR A 361 2.98 -3.35 -10.13
N ILE A 362 2.33 -2.68 -11.09
CA ILE A 362 1.43 -1.56 -10.76
C ILE A 362 0.31 -1.96 -9.79
N GLU A 363 -0.19 -3.19 -9.88
CA GLU A 363 -1.20 -3.70 -8.96
C GLU A 363 -0.68 -3.76 -7.51
N VAL A 364 0.54 -4.26 -7.31
CA VAL A 364 1.19 -4.26 -5.98
C VAL A 364 1.37 -2.82 -5.47
N ARG A 365 1.82 -1.89 -6.32
CA ARG A 365 2.02 -0.48 -5.93
C ARG A 365 0.70 0.20 -5.55
N LEU A 366 -0.37 -0.02 -6.32
CA LEU A 366 -1.70 0.52 -6.03
C LEU A 366 -2.27 -0.04 -4.72
N ARG A 367 -2.05 -1.33 -4.45
CA ARG A 367 -2.47 -1.95 -3.18
C ARG A 367 -1.68 -1.41 -1.99
N LEU A 368 -0.37 -1.25 -2.14
CA LEU A 368 0.46 -0.64 -1.09
C LEU A 368 0.07 0.82 -0.83
N ASP A 369 -0.21 1.61 -1.86
CA ASP A 369 -0.75 2.97 -1.72
C ASP A 369 -2.10 2.98 -0.99
N ALA A 370 -3.01 2.08 -1.35
CA ALA A 370 -4.28 1.92 -0.65
C ALA A 370 -4.07 1.56 0.83
N ALA A 371 -3.16 0.61 1.12
CA ALA A 371 -2.83 0.20 2.47
C ALA A 371 -2.28 1.37 3.31
N ARG A 372 -1.41 2.21 2.74
CA ARG A 372 -0.91 3.43 3.39
C ARG A 372 -2.02 4.42 3.70
N ARG A 373 -2.92 4.67 2.75
CA ARG A 373 -4.05 5.59 2.93
C ARG A 373 -5.02 5.09 3.98
N ASP A 374 -5.34 3.81 3.99
CA ASP A 374 -6.22 3.20 4.98
C ASP A 374 -5.56 3.20 6.38
N LEU A 375 -4.25 2.94 6.47
CA LEU A 375 -3.51 3.05 7.74
C LEU A 375 -3.48 4.49 8.27
N ALA A 376 -3.30 5.47 7.40
CA ALA A 376 -3.37 6.89 7.76
C ALA A 376 -4.79 7.27 8.21
N ALA A 377 -5.83 6.81 7.50
CA ALA A 377 -7.22 7.02 7.87
C ALA A 377 -7.56 6.39 9.23
N ALA A 378 -7.05 5.19 9.50
CA ALA A 378 -7.24 4.52 10.79
C ALA A 378 -6.66 5.32 11.96
N ARG A 379 -5.49 5.95 11.77
CA ARG A 379 -4.85 6.81 12.78
C ARG A 379 -5.55 8.17 12.97
N ALA A 380 -6.16 8.70 11.92
CA ALA A 380 -6.85 9.99 11.94
C ALA A 380 -8.32 9.88 12.39
N ALA A 381 -8.90 8.68 12.36
CA ALA A 381 -10.30 8.46 12.72
C ALA A 381 -10.57 8.74 14.21
N THR A 382 -11.66 9.46 14.47
CA THR A 382 -12.14 9.75 15.83
C THR A 382 -13.11 8.70 16.35
N ASP A 383 -13.76 7.96 15.45
CA ASP A 383 -14.64 6.83 15.76
C ASP A 383 -13.87 5.50 15.70
N ALA A 384 -13.98 4.68 16.75
CA ALA A 384 -13.23 3.43 16.85
C ALA A 384 -13.68 2.37 15.83
N GLY A 385 -14.96 2.38 15.42
CA GLY A 385 -15.46 1.47 14.39
C GLY A 385 -14.88 1.81 13.02
N GLN A 386 -14.86 3.09 12.66
CA GLN A 386 -14.20 3.57 11.43
C GLN A 386 -12.70 3.30 11.46
N ALA A 387 -12.03 3.57 12.59
CA ALA A 387 -10.61 3.30 12.77
C ALA A 387 -10.29 1.82 12.56
N LEU A 388 -11.08 0.93 13.16
CA LEU A 388 -10.89 -0.52 13.04
C LEU A 388 -11.14 -1.02 11.61
N SER A 389 -12.19 -0.52 10.95
CA SER A 389 -12.47 -0.88 9.55
C SER A 389 -11.33 -0.47 8.62
N ALA A 390 -10.78 0.73 8.81
CA ALA A 390 -9.64 1.20 8.02
C ALA A 390 -8.36 0.42 8.34
N ALA A 391 -8.11 0.06 9.61
CA ALA A 391 -6.98 -0.77 10.00
C ALA A 391 -7.04 -2.17 9.36
N ARG A 392 -8.22 -2.81 9.35
CA ARG A 392 -8.44 -4.10 8.66
C ARG A 392 -8.24 -3.98 7.15
N ALA A 393 -8.75 -2.92 6.53
CA ALA A 393 -8.56 -2.67 5.10
C ALA A 393 -7.07 -2.52 4.74
N ALA A 394 -6.33 -1.74 5.54
CA ALA A 394 -4.89 -1.57 5.38
C ALA A 394 -4.13 -2.89 5.51
N TRP A 395 -4.47 -3.68 6.53
CA TRP A 395 -3.83 -4.97 6.77
C TRP A 395 -4.06 -5.95 5.62
N ARG A 396 -5.31 -6.14 5.18
CA ARG A 396 -5.63 -7.06 4.06
C ARG A 396 -4.97 -6.62 2.75
N ALA A 397 -4.91 -5.32 2.49
CA ALA A 397 -4.28 -4.78 1.30
C ALA A 397 -2.76 -5.03 1.28
N ALA A 398 -2.11 -5.07 2.45
CA ALA A 398 -0.68 -5.33 2.58
C ALA A 398 -0.30 -6.82 2.61
N GLU A 399 -1.12 -7.71 3.19
CA GLU A 399 -0.81 -9.16 3.28
C GLU A 399 -0.76 -9.89 1.92
N HIS A 400 -1.43 -9.38 0.90
CA HIS A 400 -1.52 -10.04 -0.41
C HIS A 400 -0.46 -9.54 -1.41
N GLY A 401 0.45 -8.65 -0.99
CA GLY A 401 1.56 -8.11 -1.78
C GLY A 401 2.76 -9.02 -1.75
#